data_AF-A0A0M6WDG4-F1
#
_entry.id   AF-A0A0M6WDG4-F1
#
_cell.length_a   1.000
_cell.length_b   1.000
_cell.length_c   1.000
_cell.angle_alpha   90.00
_cell.angle_beta   90.00
_cell.angle_gamma   90.00
#
_symmetry.space_group_name_H-M   'P 1'
#
loop_
_entity.id
_entity.type
_entity.pdbx_description
1 polymer ?
#
loop_
_entity_poly.entity_id
_entity_poly.type
_entity_poly.pdbx_seq_one_letter_code
_entity_poly.pdbx_strand_id
1 'polypeptide(L)'
;MQELKAGVTDAAIEKHVPVYTVEGSHVHAVVGETKHPMLEEHFIEWITLNTNQGIYRKQLNPGQEPVADFCLCDGEQVEEVYAYCNLHGLWKC
;
A
#
# COMPACT_ATOMS: atom_id res chain seq x y z
N MET A 1 7.54 -1.47 -22.22
CA MET A 1 7.00 -1.43 -20.85
C MET A 1 8.08 -2.00 -19.94
N GLN A 2 8.38 -1.32 -18.83
CA GLN A 2 9.38 -1.77 -17.85
C GLN A 2 8.65 -2.39 -16.66
N GLU A 3 9.15 -3.55 -16.19
CA GLU A 3 8.66 -4.20 -14.98
C GLU A 3 8.92 -3.31 -13.76
N LEU A 4 7.90 -3.12 -12.92
CA LEU A 4 8.05 -2.50 -11.60
C LEU A 4 8.48 -3.57 -10.60
N LYS A 5 9.68 -3.43 -10.05
CA LYS A 5 10.18 -4.30 -8.97
C LYS A 5 10.00 -3.59 -7.64
N ALA A 6 9.38 -4.26 -6.67
CA ALA A 6 9.12 -3.67 -5.37
C ALA A 6 10.41 -3.54 -4.54
N GLY A 7 10.58 -2.42 -3.85
CA GLY A 7 11.67 -2.21 -2.87
C GLY A 7 13.07 -2.08 -3.48
N VAL A 8 13.18 -1.77 -4.78
CA VAL A 8 14.49 -1.62 -5.46
C VAL A 8 14.98 -0.17 -5.50
N THR A 9 14.12 0.80 -5.18
CA THR A 9 14.48 2.21 -5.12
C THR A 9 15.19 2.50 -3.79
N ASP A 10 16.31 3.23 -3.84
CA ASP A 10 17.02 3.70 -2.64
C ASP A 10 16.25 4.86 -2.00
N ALA A 11 15.35 4.53 -1.06
CA ALA A 11 14.55 5.48 -0.30
C ALA A 11 14.24 4.92 1.10
N ALA A 12 13.71 5.77 1.99
CA ALA A 12 13.42 5.45 3.39
C ALA A 12 12.37 4.32 3.52
N ILE A 13 12.81 3.10 3.83
CA ILE A 13 11.95 1.90 3.94
C ILE A 13 10.78 2.13 4.91
N GLU A 14 11.05 2.77 6.05
CA GLU A 14 10.09 3.05 7.11
C GLU A 14 8.95 3.97 6.68
N LYS A 15 9.06 4.64 5.53
CA LYS A 15 8.02 5.49 4.95
C LYS A 15 7.29 4.86 3.78
N HIS A 16 7.79 3.76 3.23
CA HIS A 16 7.29 3.23 1.96
C HIS A 16 6.80 1.79 2.03
N VAL A 17 7.40 0.95 2.88
CA VAL A 17 6.89 -0.39 3.10
C VAL A 17 5.54 -0.26 3.82
N PRO A 18 4.46 -0.83 3.25
CA PRO A 18 3.18 -0.84 3.94
C PRO A 18 3.27 -1.58 5.26
N VAL A 19 2.42 -1.20 6.20
CA VAL A 19 2.11 -1.99 7.39
C VAL A 19 0.61 -2.17 7.44
N TYR A 20 0.15 -3.32 7.91
CA TYR A 20 -1.28 -3.58 7.98
C TYR A 20 -1.65 -4.38 9.23
N THR A 21 -2.90 -4.21 9.64
CA THR A 21 -3.54 -5.00 10.69
C THR A 21 -4.79 -5.66 10.14
N VAL A 22 -5.10 -6.85 10.66
CA VAL A 22 -6.32 -7.60 10.31
C VAL A 22 -7.15 -7.81 11.58
N GLU A 23 -8.38 -7.31 11.57
CA GLU A 23 -9.35 -7.44 12.67
C GLU A 23 -10.65 -8.07 12.13
N GLY A 24 -10.82 -9.37 12.35
CA GLY A 24 -11.89 -10.11 11.69
C GLY A 24 -11.69 -10.14 10.18
N SER A 25 -12.64 -9.61 9.42
CA SER A 25 -12.52 -9.43 7.96
C SER A 25 -11.97 -8.07 7.55
N HIS A 26 -11.77 -7.14 8.49
CA HIS A 26 -11.30 -5.79 8.19
C HIS A 26 -9.78 -5.73 8.11
N VAL A 27 -9.25 -5.19 7.03
CA VAL A 27 -7.81 -4.96 6.83
C VAL A 27 -7.57 -3.47 6.77
N HIS A 28 -6.76 -2.96 7.69
CA HIS A 28 -6.32 -1.57 7.70
C HIS A 28 -4.86 -1.51 7.26
N ALA A 29 -4.58 -0.87 6.12
CA ALA A 29 -3.23 -0.70 5.59
C ALA A 29 -2.79 0.77 5.70
N VAL A 30 -1.55 0.99 6.14
CA VAL A 30 -0.90 2.30 6.23
C VAL A 30 0.43 2.23 5.48
N VAL A 31 0.77 3.27 4.72
CA VAL A 31 2.07 3.31 4.05
C VAL A 31 3.11 3.98 4.92
N GLY A 32 4.04 3.14 5.39
CA GLY A 32 5.12 3.46 6.29
C GLY A 32 4.78 3.23 7.77
N GLU A 33 5.73 2.68 8.52
CA GLU A 33 5.76 2.78 9.99
C GLU A 33 5.76 4.25 10.43
N THR A 34 6.48 5.08 9.68
CA THR A 34 6.31 6.54 9.68
C THR A 34 5.50 6.92 8.45
N LYS A 35 4.33 7.55 8.64
CA LYS A 35 3.43 7.91 7.55
C LYS A 35 4.16 8.60 6.39
N HIS A 36 3.97 8.06 5.19
CA HIS A 36 4.47 8.67 3.96
C HIS A 36 3.87 10.09 3.76
N PRO A 37 4.63 11.05 3.21
CA PRO A 37 4.09 12.35 2.81
C PRO A 37 2.95 12.22 1.78
N MET A 38 1.94 13.09 1.85
CA MET A 38 0.84 13.11 0.89
C MET A 38 0.68 14.51 0.31
N LEU A 39 1.72 14.98 -0.37
CA LEU A 39 1.82 16.30 -1.00
C LEU A 39 1.50 16.20 -2.50
N GLU A 40 1.16 17.32 -3.14
CA GLU A 40 0.80 17.36 -4.57
C GLU A 40 1.87 16.74 -5.48
N GLU A 41 3.14 16.99 -5.17
CA GLU A 41 4.29 16.47 -5.94
C GLU A 41 4.83 15.13 -5.42
N HIS A 42 4.42 14.69 -4.23
CA HIS A 42 4.97 13.51 -3.57
C HIS A 42 3.93 12.83 -2.68
N PHE A 43 3.34 11.76 -3.19
CA PHE A 43 2.27 11.03 -2.52
C PHE A 43 2.24 9.55 -2.92
N ILE A 44 1.52 8.77 -2.11
CA ILE A 44 1.14 7.41 -2.47
C ILE A 44 -0.05 7.50 -3.42
N GLU A 45 0.12 7.03 -4.64
CA GLU A 45 -0.97 7.03 -5.62
C GLU A 45 -2.02 5.96 -5.32
N TRP A 46 -1.58 4.84 -4.76
CA TRP A 46 -2.45 3.71 -4.49
C TRP A 46 -1.87 2.70 -3.51
N ILE A 47 -2.80 1.97 -2.88
CA ILE A 47 -2.53 0.79 -2.06
C ILE A 47 -3.31 -0.38 -2.64
N THR A 48 -2.64 -1.51 -2.81
CA THR A 48 -3.23 -2.75 -3.34
C THR A 48 -3.11 -3.85 -2.30
N LEU A 49 -4.21 -4.54 -2.04
CA LEU A 49 -4.28 -5.73 -1.21
C LEU A 49 -4.37 -6.94 -2.13
N ASN A 50 -3.33 -7.78 -2.16
CA ASN A 50 -3.36 -9.07 -2.85
C ASN A 50 -3.81 -10.15 -1.86
N THR A 51 -4.72 -11.01 -2.31
CA THR A 51 -5.30 -12.09 -1.50
C THR A 51 -5.25 -13.39 -2.29
N ASN A 52 -5.51 -14.49 -1.59
CA ASN A 52 -5.68 -15.80 -2.22
C ASN A 52 -6.92 -15.90 -3.15
N GLN A 53 -7.80 -14.89 -3.17
CA GLN A 53 -9.02 -14.89 -3.98
C GLN A 53 -9.09 -13.74 -4.99
N GLY A 54 -8.15 -12.78 -4.95
CA GLY A 54 -8.15 -11.68 -5.87
C GLY A 54 -7.29 -10.51 -5.42
N ILE A 55 -7.62 -9.34 -5.97
CA ILE A 55 -6.87 -8.11 -5.74
C ILE A 55 -7.86 -6.98 -5.51
N TYR A 56 -7.67 -6.25 -4.41
CA TYR A 56 -8.32 -4.96 -4.18
C TYR A 56 -7.32 -3.85 -4.41
N ARG A 57 -7.81 -2.71 -4.90
CA ARG A 57 -6.98 -1.51 -5.03
C ARG A 57 -7.75 -0.26 -4.66
N LYS A 58 -7.12 0.59 -3.85
CA LYS A 58 -7.61 1.92 -3.47
C LYS A 58 -6.67 2.97 -4.04
N GLN A 59 -7.23 3.89 -4.81
CA GLN A 59 -6.51 5.06 -5.27
C GLN A 59 -6.57 6.13 -4.18
N LEU A 60 -5.45 6.80 -3.99
CA LEU A 60 -5.33 7.93 -3.08
C LEU A 60 -4.97 9.19 -3.88
N ASN A 61 -5.21 10.33 -3.28
CA ASN A 61 -4.93 11.65 -3.83
C ASN A 61 -4.06 12.42 -2.84
N PRO A 62 -3.29 13.42 -3.33
CA PRO A 62 -2.61 14.36 -2.46
C PRO A 62 -3.54 14.95 -1.37
N GLY A 63 -2.99 15.16 -0.18
CA GLY A 63 -3.70 15.68 0.99
C GLY A 63 -4.53 14.65 1.76
N GLN A 64 -4.70 13.43 1.24
CA GLN A 64 -5.31 12.33 2.00
C GLN A 64 -4.31 11.69 2.95
N GLU A 65 -4.81 10.94 3.94
CA GLU A 65 -3.95 10.06 4.73
C GLU A 65 -3.45 8.89 3.84
N PRO A 66 -2.20 8.42 4.01
CA PRO A 66 -1.64 7.31 3.22
C PRO A 66 -2.16 5.96 3.74
N VAL A 67 -3.48 5.80 3.81
CA VAL A 67 -4.17 4.67 4.41
C VAL A 67 -5.24 4.11 3.47
N ALA A 68 -5.53 2.82 3.60
CA ALA A 68 -6.64 2.18 2.91
C ALA A 68 -7.25 1.06 3.76
N ASP A 69 -8.57 1.04 3.80
CA ASP A 69 -9.36 0.00 4.44
C ASP A 69 -9.97 -0.95 3.40
N PHE A 70 -9.92 -2.24 3.70
CA PHE A 70 -10.46 -3.32 2.89
C PHE A 70 -11.28 -4.28 3.75
N CYS A 71 -12.20 -5.01 3.13
CA CYS A 71 -12.95 -6.09 3.77
C CYS A 71 -12.76 -7.38 2.98
N LEU A 72 -12.36 -8.44 3.67
CA LEU A 72 -12.18 -9.77 3.13
C LEU A 72 -13.50 -10.53 3.06
N CYS A 73 -13.66 -11.32 2.00
CA CYS A 73 -14.72 -12.33 1.91
C CYS A 73 -14.44 -13.52 2.84
N ASP A 74 -15.45 -14.36 3.07
CA ASP A 74 -15.28 -15.59 3.85
C ASP A 74 -14.19 -16.49 3.23
N GLY A 75 -13.22 -16.89 4.06
CA GLY A 75 -12.08 -17.71 3.63
C GLY A 75 -11.02 -16.97 2.80
N GLU A 76 -11.16 -15.66 2.60
CA GLU A 76 -10.16 -14.83 1.94
C GLU A 76 -9.06 -14.43 2.94
N GLN A 77 -7.81 -14.46 2.49
CA GLN A 77 -6.62 -14.20 3.30
C GLN A 77 -5.70 -13.24 2.56
N VAL A 78 -5.12 -12.30 3.31
CA VAL A 78 -4.09 -11.40 2.80
C VAL A 78 -2.83 -12.19 2.47
N GLU A 79 -2.34 -12.05 1.25
CA GLU A 79 -1.05 -12.62 0.83
C GLU A 79 0.05 -11.55 0.82
N GLU A 80 -0.27 -10.35 0.37
CA GLU A 80 0.70 -9.26 0.25
C GLU A 80 0.00 -7.89 0.17
N VAL A 81 0.63 -6.84 0.73
CA VAL A 81 0.17 -5.46 0.55
C VAL A 81 1.20 -4.69 -0.25
N TYR A 82 0.75 -3.97 -1.26
CA TYR A 82 1.59 -3.13 -2.10
C TYR A 82 1.21 -1.66 -1.96
N ALA A 83 2.20 -0.78 -2.03
CA ALA A 83 2.01 0.66 -2.18
C ALA A 83 2.90 1.21 -3.28
N TYR A 84 2.42 2.26 -3.96
CA TYR A 84 3.18 2.94 -4.99
C TYR A 84 3.28 4.43 -4.70
N CYS A 85 4.52 4.88 -4.52
CA CYS A 85 4.87 6.29 -4.45
C CYS A 85 5.19 6.79 -5.87
N ASN A 86 4.64 7.94 -6.24
CA ASN A 86 4.88 8.54 -7.56
C ASN A 86 6.37 8.85 -7.82
N LEU A 87 7.17 9.07 -6.76
CA LEU A 87 8.61 9.33 -6.86
C LEU A 87 9.48 8.11 -6.59
N HIS A 88 9.09 7.27 -5.62
CA HIS A 88 9.93 6.18 -5.12
C HIS A 88 9.49 4.79 -5.58
N GLY A 89 8.49 4.70 -6.45
CA GLY A 89 8.09 3.46 -7.09
C GLY A 89 7.32 2.51 -6.17
N LEU A 90 7.46 1.21 -6.44
CA LEU A 90 6.67 0.14 -5.83
C LEU A 90 7.30 -0.40 -4.55
N TRP A 91 6.47 -0.69 -3.55
CA TRP A 91 6.85 -1.25 -2.25
C TRP A 91 5.86 -2.32 -1.83
N LYS A 92 6.27 -3.25 -0.97
CA LYS A 92 5.41 -4.33 -0.47
C LYS A 92 5.81 -4.88 0.89
N CYS A 93 4.88 -5.53 1.58
CA CYS A 93 5.08 -6.28 2.84
C CYS A 93 4.28 -7.57 2.87
#